data_AF-A0A968TQ36-F1
#
_entry.id   AF-A0A968TQ36-F1
#
_cell.length_a   1.000
_cell.length_b   1.000
_cell.length_c   1.000
_cell.angle_alpha   90.00
_cell.angle_beta   90.00
_cell.angle_gamma   90.00
#
_symmetry.space_group_name_H-M   'P 1'
#
loop_
_entity.id
_entity.type
_entity.pdbx_description
1 polymer ?
#
loop_
_entity_poly.entity_id
_entity_poly.type
_entity_poly.pdbx_seq_one_letter_code
_entity_poly.pdbx_strand_id
1 'polypeptide(L)'
;LVKSCLAAFFVVAAVSGKGVDPAAEVNSVLKKYRQAPALKAKVRKTVVQEVMGTRSESEGDFYFSKGKLRLDFVKPERSTLVYDGKNVWLESRLDARNIQVSRLKSTQLRKTDSLLAALFDKTDVLTSFKFLKRAKRMARRFMPSSPKIRIKRK
;
A
#
# COMPACT_ATOMS: atom_id res chain seq x y z
N LEU A 1 11.49 18.92 44.99
CA LEU A 1 10.46 18.91 43.93
C LEU A 1 11.16 18.91 42.57
N VAL A 2 11.11 17.79 41.86
CA VAL A 2 11.96 17.52 40.69
C VAL A 2 11.32 18.05 39.41
N LYS A 3 12.08 18.85 38.67
CA LYS A 3 11.80 19.33 37.31
C LYS A 3 12.02 18.18 36.33
N SER A 4 10.99 17.80 35.56
CA SER A 4 11.14 16.89 34.41
C SER A 4 10.83 17.64 33.12
N CYS A 5 11.91 18.02 32.44
CA CYS A 5 11.93 18.58 31.09
C CYS A 5 11.87 17.41 30.10
N LEU A 6 10.74 17.24 29.39
CA LEU A 6 10.64 16.25 28.30
C LEU A 6 11.03 16.95 26.99
N ALA A 7 12.30 16.85 26.62
CA ALA A 7 12.80 17.36 25.34
C ALA A 7 12.31 16.47 24.19
N ALA A 8 11.33 16.96 23.42
CA ALA A 8 10.90 16.35 22.18
C ALA A 8 11.92 16.66 21.07
N PHE A 9 12.70 15.66 20.67
CA PHE A 9 13.62 15.73 19.54
C PHE A 9 12.80 15.63 18.23
N PHE A 10 12.31 16.76 17.72
CA PHE A 10 11.73 16.86 16.38
C PHE A 10 12.84 17.15 15.36
N VAL A 11 13.30 16.11 14.66
CA VAL A 11 14.14 16.29 13.47
C VAL A 11 13.26 16.82 12.34
N VAL A 12 13.24 18.14 12.16
CA VAL A 12 12.70 18.79 10.97
C VAL A 12 13.73 18.65 9.85
N ALA A 13 13.61 17.58 9.07
CA ALA A 13 14.34 17.49 7.81
C ALA A 13 13.69 18.43 6.79
N ALA A 14 14.26 19.61 6.61
CA ALA A 14 13.99 20.49 5.48
C ALA A 14 14.42 19.78 4.19
N VAL A 15 13.50 19.11 3.51
CA VAL A 15 13.71 18.60 2.15
C VAL A 15 13.67 19.78 1.19
N SER A 16 14.87 20.33 0.94
CA SER A 16 15.13 21.31 -0.11
C SER A 16 14.88 20.68 -1.49
N GLY A 17 14.19 21.43 -2.35
CA GLY A 17 13.68 21.00 -3.64
C GLY A 17 14.76 20.83 -4.72
N LYS A 18 15.58 19.78 -4.61
CA LYS A 18 16.20 19.16 -5.79
C LYS A 18 15.19 18.20 -6.41
N GLY A 19 15.05 18.23 -7.73
CA GLY A 19 14.18 17.33 -8.48
C GLY A 19 14.61 15.88 -8.29
N VAL A 20 14.17 15.27 -7.20
CA VAL A 20 14.37 13.84 -6.94
C VAL A 20 13.56 13.10 -8.00
N ASP A 21 14.23 12.19 -8.69
CA ASP A 21 13.57 11.25 -9.59
C ASP A 21 12.43 10.55 -8.83
N PRO A 22 11.16 10.72 -9.25
CA PRO A 22 10.02 10.11 -8.57
C PRO A 22 10.16 8.60 -8.40
N ALA A 23 10.85 7.92 -9.34
CA ALA A 23 11.12 6.49 -9.23
C ALA A 23 12.06 6.18 -8.06
N ALA A 24 13.09 7.01 -7.83
CA ALA A 24 14.01 6.87 -6.70
C ALA A 24 13.29 7.10 -5.36
N GLU A 25 12.37 8.07 -5.29
CA GLU A 25 11.56 8.31 -4.09
C GLU A 25 10.69 7.09 -3.75
N VAL A 26 9.95 6.56 -4.73
CA VAL A 26 9.10 5.37 -4.53
C VAL A 26 9.94 4.15 -4.15
N ASN A 27 11.08 3.94 -4.80
CA ASN A 27 12.00 2.84 -4.45
C ASN A 27 12.51 2.95 -3.01
N SER A 28 12.83 4.16 -2.54
CA SER A 28 13.26 4.37 -1.15
C SER A 28 12.18 4.00 -0.14
N VAL A 29 10.92 4.32 -0.46
CA VAL A 29 9.75 3.98 0.37
C VAL A 29 9.51 2.46 0.37
N LEU A 30 9.55 1.81 -0.79
CA LEU A 30 9.37 0.37 -0.91
C LEU A 30 10.45 -0.42 -0.15
N LYS A 31 11.72 0.05 -0.19
CA LYS A 31 12.81 -0.55 0.58
C LYS A 31 12.54 -0.51 2.09
N LYS A 32 12.03 0.62 2.60
CA LYS A 32 11.61 0.74 4.00
C LYS A 32 10.49 -0.23 4.36
N TYR A 33 9.49 -0.37 3.50
CA TYR A 33 8.41 -1.34 3.73
C TYR A 33 8.96 -2.76 3.79
N ARG A 34 9.81 -3.20 2.86
CA ARG A 34 10.37 -4.57 2.87
C ARG A 34 11.18 -4.90 4.11
N GLN A 35 11.83 -3.90 4.72
CA GLN A 35 12.64 -4.04 5.94
C GLN A 35 11.87 -3.74 7.23
N ALA A 36 10.59 -3.35 7.14
CA ALA A 36 9.82 -2.93 8.29
C ALA A 36 9.59 -4.09 9.29
N PRO A 37 9.57 -3.81 10.60
CA PRO A 37 9.13 -4.76 11.61
C PRO A 37 7.67 -5.15 11.38
N ALA A 38 7.24 -6.24 12.00
CA ALA A 38 5.87 -6.73 11.87
C ALA A 38 4.85 -5.65 12.25
N LEU A 39 3.92 -5.36 11.35
CA LEU A 39 2.87 -4.38 11.51
C LEU A 39 1.51 -5.08 11.42
N LYS A 40 0.61 -4.71 12.33
CA LYS A 40 -0.83 -4.96 12.23
C LYS A 40 -1.55 -3.62 12.14
N ALA A 41 -2.45 -3.47 11.17
CA ALA A 41 -3.24 -2.25 10.99
C ALA A 41 -4.68 -2.59 10.59
N LYS A 42 -5.63 -1.77 11.04
CA LYS A 42 -6.99 -1.78 10.52
C LYS A 42 -7.02 -0.99 9.22
N VAL A 43 -7.67 -1.54 8.19
CA VAL A 43 -7.75 -0.93 6.86
C VAL A 43 -9.20 -0.79 6.40
N ARG A 44 -9.48 0.32 5.73
CA ARG A 44 -10.73 0.56 5.02
C ARG A 44 -10.42 0.73 3.53
N LYS A 45 -11.04 -0.10 2.70
CA LYS A 45 -11.00 -0.06 1.24
C LYS A 45 -12.25 0.64 0.74
N THR A 46 -12.10 1.62 -0.14
CA THR A 46 -13.22 2.25 -0.84
C THR A 46 -12.99 2.09 -2.33
N VAL A 47 -13.92 1.45 -3.02
CA VAL A 47 -13.92 1.30 -4.48
C VAL A 47 -15.05 2.17 -5.02
N VAL A 48 -14.70 3.07 -5.93
CA VAL A 48 -15.65 3.93 -6.63
C VAL A 48 -15.62 3.53 -8.10
N GLN A 49 -16.76 3.08 -8.63
CA GLN A 49 -16.92 2.81 -10.05
C GLN A 49 -17.53 4.04 -10.71
N GLU A 50 -16.70 4.85 -11.38
CA GLU A 50 -17.13 6.13 -11.96
C GLU A 50 -18.26 5.96 -12.98
N VAL A 51 -18.26 4.86 -13.73
CA VAL A 51 -19.25 4.59 -14.79
C VAL A 51 -20.64 4.30 -14.22
N MET A 52 -20.71 3.57 -13.10
CA MET A 52 -22.00 3.15 -12.51
C MET A 52 -22.40 3.99 -11.29
N GLY A 53 -21.56 4.95 -10.87
CA GLY A 53 -21.78 5.75 -9.67
C GLY A 53 -21.78 4.95 -8.36
N THR A 54 -21.42 3.66 -8.40
CA THR A 54 -21.46 2.79 -7.22
C THR A 54 -20.21 2.97 -6.37
N ARG A 55 -20.42 3.00 -5.05
CA ARG A 55 -19.37 3.05 -4.04
C ARG A 55 -19.48 1.82 -3.14
N SER A 56 -18.42 1.02 -3.07
CA SER A 56 -18.31 -0.10 -2.16
C SER A 56 -17.24 0.19 -1.10
N GLU A 57 -17.59 -0.03 0.16
CA GLU A 57 -16.65 0.09 1.28
C GLU A 57 -16.44 -1.26 1.92
N SER A 58 -15.18 -1.58 2.21
CA SER A 58 -14.81 -2.82 2.89
C SER A 58 -13.85 -2.53 4.03
N GLU A 59 -14.01 -3.26 5.13
CA GLU A 59 -13.13 -3.14 6.29
C GLU A 59 -12.40 -4.45 6.55
N GLY A 60 -11.17 -4.32 7.02
CA GLY A 60 -10.29 -5.47 7.18
C GLY A 60 -9.10 -5.24 8.09
N ASP A 61 -8.36 -6.32 8.27
CA ASP A 61 -7.08 -6.35 8.98
C ASP A 61 -5.95 -6.55 7.98
N PHE A 62 -4.92 -5.72 8.10
CA PHE A 62 -3.69 -5.77 7.33
C PHE A 62 -2.54 -6.18 8.23
N TYR A 63 -1.81 -7.21 7.81
CA TYR A 63 -0.62 -7.71 8.45
C TYR A 63 0.53 -7.67 7.45
N PHE A 64 1.66 -7.12 7.87
CA PHE A 64 2.84 -7.05 7.03
C PHE A 64 4.10 -7.30 7.84
N SER A 65 4.99 -8.14 7.35
CA SER A 65 6.27 -8.45 8.02
C SER A 65 7.26 -9.01 7.02
N LYS A 66 8.47 -8.42 6.94
CA LYS A 66 9.61 -8.95 6.16
C LYS A 66 9.23 -9.34 4.71
N GLY A 67 8.45 -8.48 4.03
CA GLY A 67 8.00 -8.73 2.66
C GLY A 67 6.84 -9.71 2.51
N LYS A 68 6.31 -10.27 3.60
CA LYS A 68 5.09 -11.09 3.62
C LYS A 68 3.89 -10.21 3.99
N LEU A 69 2.73 -10.57 3.44
CA LEU A 69 1.51 -9.79 3.60
C LEU A 69 0.33 -10.73 3.86
N ARG A 70 -0.57 -10.32 4.73
CA ARG A 70 -1.90 -10.89 4.86
C ARG A 70 -2.91 -9.77 4.98
N LEU A 71 -4.00 -9.86 4.22
CA LEU A 71 -5.06 -8.89 4.17
C LEU A 71 -6.39 -9.63 4.26
N ASP A 72 -7.10 -9.42 5.36
CA ASP A 72 -8.37 -10.09 5.64
C ASP A 72 -9.49 -9.04 5.59
N PHE A 73 -10.44 -9.17 4.67
CA PHE A 73 -11.65 -8.37 4.62
C PHE A 73 -12.84 -9.17 5.17
N VAL A 74 -13.66 -8.51 5.99
CA VAL A 74 -14.79 -9.17 6.68
C VAL A 74 -16.14 -8.81 6.07
N LYS A 75 -16.29 -7.59 5.57
CA LYS A 75 -17.53 -7.05 4.99
C LYS A 75 -17.22 -6.17 3.78
N PRO A 76 -18.09 -6.11 2.76
CA PRO A 76 -19.30 -6.92 2.56
C PRO A 76 -19.00 -8.35 2.12
N GLU A 77 -17.90 -8.55 1.37
CA GLU A 77 -17.43 -9.86 0.94
C GLU A 77 -16.25 -10.30 1.80
N ARG A 78 -16.29 -11.55 2.29
CA ARG A 78 -15.18 -12.12 3.03
C ARG A 78 -14.11 -12.60 2.06
N SER A 79 -12.95 -11.95 2.10
CA SER A 79 -11.80 -12.35 1.29
C SER A 79 -10.51 -12.27 2.11
N THR A 80 -9.61 -13.22 1.85
CA THR A 80 -8.31 -13.30 2.49
C THR A 80 -7.25 -13.35 1.41
N LEU A 81 -6.37 -12.37 1.37
CA LEU A 81 -5.21 -12.34 0.49
C LEU A 81 -3.96 -12.58 1.32
N VAL A 82 -3.16 -13.58 0.94
CA VAL A 82 -1.92 -13.94 1.63
C VAL A 82 -0.78 -13.99 0.63
N TYR A 83 0.37 -13.42 0.99
CA TYR A 83 1.63 -13.52 0.27
C TYR A 83 2.74 -14.02 1.19
N ASP A 84 3.32 -15.18 0.89
CA ASP A 84 4.42 -15.80 1.65
C ASP A 84 5.83 -15.40 1.16
N GLY A 85 5.94 -14.64 0.07
CA GLY A 85 7.21 -14.37 -0.64
C GLY A 85 7.31 -15.09 -1.99
N LYS A 86 6.64 -16.23 -2.16
CA LYS A 86 6.70 -17.08 -3.36
C LYS A 86 5.37 -17.21 -4.10
N ASN A 87 4.26 -17.19 -3.39
CA ASN A 87 2.91 -17.41 -3.87
C ASN A 87 1.98 -16.34 -3.29
N VAL A 88 1.01 -15.93 -4.09
CA VAL A 88 -0.16 -15.19 -3.63
C VAL A 88 -1.33 -16.17 -3.58
N TRP A 89 -1.99 -16.23 -2.44
CA TRP A 89 -3.26 -16.93 -2.29
C TRP A 89 -4.37 -15.91 -2.10
N LEU A 90 -5.48 -16.13 -2.80
CA LEU A 90 -6.69 -15.37 -2.65
C LEU A 90 -7.81 -16.36 -2.31
N GLU A 91 -8.29 -16.30 -1.07
CA GLU A 91 -9.52 -16.94 -0.64
C GLU A 91 -10.66 -15.95 -0.87
N SER A 92 -11.68 -16.37 -1.59
CA SER A 92 -12.96 -15.67 -1.72
C SER A 92 -14.07 -16.57 -1.23
N ARG A 93 -14.92 -16.07 -0.34
CA ARG A 93 -16.13 -16.78 0.09
C ARG A 93 -17.31 -16.25 -0.68
N LEU A 94 -17.81 -17.07 -1.59
CA LEU A 94 -19.02 -16.78 -2.36
C LEU A 94 -20.26 -16.93 -1.46
N ASP A 95 -20.31 -18.02 -0.68
CA ASP A 95 -21.41 -18.35 0.23
C ASP A 95 -20.88 -18.92 1.57
N ALA A 96 -21.79 -19.22 2.50
CA ALA A 96 -21.46 -19.85 3.78
C ALA A 96 -20.75 -21.21 3.65
N ARG A 97 -20.95 -21.92 2.53
CA ARG A 97 -20.40 -23.26 2.28
C ARG A 97 -19.34 -23.31 1.18
N ASN A 98 -19.33 -22.31 0.29
CA ASN A 98 -18.50 -22.33 -0.91
C ASN A 98 -17.30 -21.39 -0.73
N ILE A 99 -16.11 -21.99 -0.62
CA ILE A 99 -14.84 -21.28 -0.51
C ILE A 99 -14.04 -21.52 -1.79
N GLN A 100 -13.72 -20.44 -2.50
CA GLN A 100 -12.84 -20.49 -3.65
C GLN A 100 -11.43 -20.05 -3.23
N VAL A 101 -10.43 -20.87 -3.50
CA VAL A 101 -9.03 -20.54 -3.24
C VAL A 101 -8.26 -20.51 -4.56
N SER A 102 -7.76 -19.33 -4.92
CA SER A 102 -6.94 -19.12 -6.09
C SER A 102 -5.48 -18.97 -5.68
N ARG A 103 -4.59 -19.71 -6.32
CA ARG A 103 -3.14 -19.63 -6.10
C ARG A 103 -2.45 -19.07 -7.33
N LEU A 104 -1.62 -18.06 -7.12
CA LEU A 104 -0.77 -17.45 -8.15
C LEU A 104 0.69 -17.54 -7.72
N LYS A 105 1.57 -17.98 -8.62
CA LYS A 105 3.01 -17.96 -8.35
C LYS A 105 3.52 -16.52 -8.49
N SER A 106 4.50 -16.13 -7.67
CA SER A 106 5.14 -14.80 -7.76
C SER A 106 5.73 -14.54 -9.15
N THR A 107 6.21 -15.57 -9.84
CA THR A 107 6.67 -15.45 -11.24
C THR A 107 5.58 -15.01 -12.21
N GLN A 108 4.32 -15.37 -11.96
CA GLN A 108 3.18 -14.92 -12.75
C GLN A 108 2.74 -13.51 -12.33
N LEU A 109 2.78 -13.21 -11.02
CA LEU A 109 2.52 -11.86 -10.51
C LEU A 109 3.54 -10.84 -11.04
N ARG A 110 4.78 -11.27 -11.26
CA ARG A 110 5.84 -10.47 -11.87
C ARG A 110 5.53 -10.09 -13.32
N LYS A 111 4.67 -10.83 -14.01
CA LYS A 111 4.23 -10.51 -15.38
C LYS A 111 3.05 -9.53 -15.39
N THR A 112 2.41 -9.28 -14.26
CA THR A 112 1.32 -8.32 -14.15
C THR A 112 1.87 -6.97 -13.71
N ASP A 113 1.45 -5.89 -14.38
CA ASP A 113 1.83 -4.52 -14.00
C ASP A 113 1.02 -4.02 -12.80
N SER A 114 0.94 -4.82 -11.75
CA SER A 114 0.24 -4.47 -10.52
C SER A 114 1.14 -3.72 -9.57
N LEU A 115 0.60 -2.70 -8.87
CA LEU A 115 1.31 -2.02 -7.78
C LEU A 115 1.70 -2.97 -6.64
N LEU A 116 0.93 -4.05 -6.45
CA LEU A 116 1.28 -5.10 -5.50
C LEU A 116 2.60 -5.80 -5.87
N ALA A 117 2.87 -5.99 -7.17
CA ALA A 117 4.13 -6.59 -7.63
C ALA A 117 5.35 -5.70 -7.30
N ALA A 118 5.18 -4.37 -7.31
CA ALA A 118 6.22 -3.44 -6.89
C ALA A 118 6.51 -3.53 -5.39
N LEU A 119 5.47 -3.74 -4.56
CA LEU A 119 5.62 -3.96 -3.13
C LEU A 119 6.43 -5.23 -2.83
N PHE A 120 6.14 -6.31 -3.56
CA PHE A 120 6.60 -7.65 -3.21
C PHE A 120 8.00 -8.01 -3.68
N ASP A 121 8.52 -7.45 -4.78
CA ASP A 121 9.93 -7.70 -5.13
C ASP A 121 10.49 -6.89 -6.31
N LYS A 122 9.64 -6.33 -7.18
CA LYS A 122 10.15 -5.68 -8.39
C LYS A 122 10.34 -4.17 -8.19
N THR A 123 11.59 -3.74 -8.11
CA THR A 123 11.97 -2.33 -8.39
C THR A 123 11.66 -1.95 -9.84
N ASP A 124 11.74 -2.94 -10.73
CA ASP A 124 11.64 -2.75 -12.18
C ASP A 124 10.21 -2.45 -12.68
N VAL A 125 9.19 -2.77 -11.88
CA VAL A 125 7.77 -2.46 -12.21
C VAL A 125 7.54 -0.95 -12.24
N LEU A 126 8.38 -0.14 -11.59
CA LEU A 126 8.23 1.31 -11.61
C LEU A 126 8.60 1.94 -12.97
N THR A 127 9.31 1.22 -13.84
CA THR A 127 9.70 1.72 -15.17
C THR A 127 8.51 1.84 -16.13
N SER A 128 7.47 1.01 -15.93
CA SER A 128 6.25 1.04 -16.75
C SER A 128 5.27 2.15 -16.35
N PHE A 129 5.52 2.85 -15.23
CA PHE A 129 4.66 3.92 -14.74
C PHE A 129 5.17 5.30 -15.12
N LYS A 130 4.28 6.17 -15.63
CA LYS A 130 4.58 7.59 -15.81
C LYS A 130 4.18 8.33 -14.53
N PHE A 131 5.18 8.75 -13.76
CA PHE A 131 4.94 9.59 -12.59
C PHE A 131 4.56 11.00 -13.03
N LEU A 132 3.34 11.41 -12.69
CA LEU A 132 2.89 12.78 -12.92
C LEU A 132 3.46 13.70 -11.84
N LYS A 133 3.94 14.89 -12.25
CA LYS A 133 4.54 15.88 -11.35
C LYS A 133 3.56 16.31 -10.26
N ARG A 134 4.06 16.47 -9.03
CA ARG A 134 3.27 16.82 -7.83
C ARG A 134 2.46 18.10 -8.08
N ALA A 135 1.13 18.02 -7.96
CA ALA A 135 0.31 19.22 -7.85
C ALA A 135 0.57 19.87 -6.48
N LYS A 136 0.98 21.14 -6.46
CA LYS A 136 1.27 21.91 -5.25
C LYS A 136 -0.05 22.18 -4.50
N ARG A 137 -0.48 21.28 -3.61
CA ARG A 137 -1.62 21.56 -2.71
C ARG A 137 -1.15 22.53 -1.62
N MET A 138 -1.70 23.74 -1.62
CA MET A 138 -1.57 24.67 -0.50
C MET A 138 -2.02 23.99 0.80
N ALA A 139 -1.21 24.16 1.84
CA ALA A 139 -1.43 23.64 3.17
C ALA A 139 -2.74 24.17 3.76
N ARG A 140 -3.79 23.33 3.78
CA ARG A 140 -4.84 23.45 4.80
C ARG A 140 -4.44 22.54 5.95
N ARG A 141 -4.26 23.16 7.12
CA ARG A 141 -3.88 22.57 8.40
C ARG A 141 -4.74 21.33 8.71
N PHE A 142 -4.07 20.34 9.30
CA PHE A 142 -4.63 19.17 9.99
C PHE A 142 -5.42 18.14 9.17
N MET A 143 -4.68 17.20 8.58
CA MET A 143 -5.00 15.76 8.57
C MET A 143 -3.78 14.99 8.06
N PRO A 144 -3.40 13.83 8.65
CA PRO A 144 -2.36 12.98 8.08
C PRO A 144 -2.95 12.24 6.87
N SER A 145 -3.10 12.94 5.74
CA SER A 145 -3.49 12.30 4.49
C SER A 145 -2.23 11.79 3.80
N SER A 146 -2.13 10.47 3.65
CA SER A 146 -1.10 9.78 2.86
C SER A 146 -0.86 10.49 1.51
N PRO A 147 0.39 10.55 1.01
CA PRO A 147 0.71 11.23 -0.24
C PRO A 147 -0.10 10.65 -1.40
N LYS A 148 -0.98 11.47 -1.99
CA LYS A 148 -1.71 11.11 -3.21
C LYS A 148 -0.79 11.28 -4.43
N ILE A 149 -0.01 10.26 -4.75
CA ILE A 149 0.68 10.16 -6.04
C ILE A 149 -0.35 9.68 -7.07
N ARG A 150 -0.60 10.48 -8.11
CA ARG A 150 -1.47 10.09 -9.23
C ARG A 150 -0.62 9.34 -10.25
N ILE A 151 -0.81 8.02 -10.30
CA ILE A 151 -0.12 7.14 -11.24
C ILE A 151 -1.07 6.89 -12.41
N LYS A 152 -0.63 7.18 -13.64
CA LYS A 152 -1.32 6.76 -14.86
C LYS A 152 -0.50 5.65 -15.52
N ARG A 153 -1.18 4.57 -15.92
CA ARG A 153 -0.59 3.56 -16.79
C ARG A 153 -0.37 4.19 -18.18
N LYS A 154 0.74 3.86 -18.83
CA LYS A 154 0.93 4.18 -20.25
C LYS A 154 -0.06 3.39 -21.10
#